data_AF-A0A024G4X8-F1
#
_entry.id   AF-A0A024G4X8-F1
#
_cell.length_a   1.000
_cell.length_b   1.000
_cell.length_c   1.000
_cell.angle_alpha   90.00
_cell.angle_beta   90.00
_cell.angle_gamma   90.00
#
_symmetry.space_group_name_H-M   'P 1'
#
loop_
_entity.id
_entity.type
_entity.pdbx_description
1 polymer ?
#
loop_
_entity_poly.entity_id
_entity_poly.type
_entity_poly.pdbx_seq_one_letter_code
_entity_poly.pdbx_strand_id
1 'polypeptide(L)'
;MASDAYLRSQYEALLKENKLLKQNVDVLDRENYDLKRSVYELSLKVDAVQNALLKVTGRLGGKAATSVSSGNGSNVTHVPRIASDALEPFQVKNLLTSNPLATENSPSTLFLEEDSDAARKKQQIGKEEQDELGDDRVFFAKSELRAHTGAVYTAKFSPSGRILASGSLDCKIMLWDLTTKANQQQIASLTQHQQLVIDVSWSDDSSKLVSASYDHTVKLWDVEKAEQITSYNIEGLVQCVSMKSTDDGHFLCGTSKNTIHECDTRSDNITRAWKNDAMINTIYSSFCGQYFITGDSKGMIKTWDVRMDSCIEDLTRVNDSDNHAISHIHVSPSGLDSQGNDEDGRFLAVNSYDNILRVYDRRFKLISSSHGQDQLQLSYVLTGNINTPGS
;
A
#
# COMPACT_ATOMS: atom_id res chain seq x y z
N MET A 1 10.52 -39.65 46.16
CA MET A 1 10.97 -38.38 46.80
C MET A 1 12.26 -37.82 46.20
N ALA A 2 13.34 -38.61 46.00
CA ALA A 2 14.60 -38.10 45.45
C ALA A 2 14.51 -37.59 43.97
N SER A 3 13.62 -38.16 43.15
CA SER A 3 13.42 -37.77 41.75
C SER A 3 12.75 -36.39 41.60
N ASP A 4 11.76 -36.08 42.43
CA ASP A 4 11.04 -34.79 42.35
C ASP A 4 11.89 -33.62 42.83
N ALA A 5 12.74 -33.84 43.85
CA ALA A 5 13.68 -32.83 44.32
C ALA A 5 14.74 -32.51 43.25
N TYR A 6 15.19 -33.53 42.52
CA TYR A 6 16.14 -33.35 41.41
C TYR A 6 15.51 -32.60 40.22
N LEU A 7 14.27 -32.95 39.83
CA LEU A 7 13.56 -32.23 38.76
C LEU A 7 13.28 -30.76 39.14
N ARG A 8 12.90 -30.48 40.39
CA ARG A 8 12.69 -29.11 40.86
C ARG A 8 13.97 -28.29 40.83
N SER A 9 15.10 -28.88 41.26
CA SER A 9 16.41 -28.20 41.20
C SER A 9 16.84 -27.91 39.76
N GLN A 10 16.59 -28.82 38.82
CA GLN A 10 16.86 -28.60 37.40
C GLN A 10 15.96 -27.48 36.83
N TYR A 11 14.68 -27.49 37.17
CA TYR A 11 13.74 -26.46 36.73
C TYR A 11 14.11 -25.07 37.26
N GLU A 12 14.50 -24.95 38.54
CA GLU A 12 14.95 -23.68 39.13
C GLU A 12 16.24 -23.15 38.48
N ALA A 13 17.18 -24.04 38.13
CA ALA A 13 18.39 -23.67 37.41
C ALA A 13 18.06 -23.12 36.01
N LEU A 14 17.17 -23.79 35.29
CA LEU A 14 16.73 -23.42 33.95
C LEU A 14 15.93 -22.11 33.95
N LEU A 15 15.12 -21.88 34.99
CA LEU A 15 14.40 -20.62 35.18
C LEU A 15 15.36 -19.45 35.44
N LYS A 16 16.43 -19.69 36.21
CA LYS A 16 17.47 -18.69 36.48
C LYS A 16 18.28 -18.35 35.23
N GLU A 17 18.62 -19.36 34.42
CA GLU A 17 19.29 -19.18 33.14
C GLU A 17 18.41 -18.41 32.14
N ASN A 18 17.13 -18.76 32.03
CA ASN A 18 16.17 -18.01 31.20
C ASN A 18 16.06 -16.54 31.61
N LYS A 19 16.04 -16.27 32.92
CA LYS A 19 15.99 -14.90 33.43
C LYS A 19 17.24 -14.10 33.06
N LEU A 20 18.41 -14.73 33.10
CA LEU A 20 19.68 -14.11 32.68
C LEU A 20 19.72 -13.88 31.16
N LEU A 21 19.25 -14.85 30.37
CA LEU A 21 19.15 -14.71 28.92
C LEU A 21 18.22 -13.57 28.51
N LYS A 22 17.05 -13.43 29.15
CA LYS A 22 16.14 -12.30 28.92
C LYS A 22 16.82 -10.96 29.22
N GLN A 23 17.55 -10.86 30.34
CA GLN A 23 18.30 -9.65 30.66
C GLN A 23 19.40 -9.33 29.62
N ASN A 24 20.10 -10.34 29.12
CA ASN A 24 21.11 -10.15 28.08
C ASN A 24 20.49 -9.71 26.74
N VAL A 25 19.33 -10.25 26.38
CA VAL A 25 18.58 -9.81 25.19
C VAL A 25 18.15 -8.35 25.33
N ASP A 26 17.61 -7.95 26.49
CA ASP A 26 17.21 -6.55 26.74
C ASP A 26 18.39 -5.56 26.69
N VAL A 27 19.60 -6.02 27.01
CA VAL A 27 20.84 -5.23 26.89
C VAL A 27 21.26 -5.14 25.42
N LEU A 28 21.28 -6.27 24.71
CA LEU A 28 21.61 -6.32 23.28
C LEU A 28 20.64 -5.49 22.43
N ASP A 29 19.35 -5.48 22.76
CA ASP A 29 18.35 -4.67 22.05
C ASP A 29 18.58 -3.18 22.26
N ARG A 30 18.98 -2.77 23.47
CA ARG A 30 19.38 -1.38 23.76
C ARG A 30 20.65 -0.98 23.01
N GLU A 31 21.68 -1.83 23.02
CA GLU A 31 22.91 -1.57 22.26
C GLU A 31 22.65 -1.51 20.75
N ASN A 32 21.78 -2.39 20.23
CA ASN A 32 21.39 -2.40 18.82
C ASN A 32 20.60 -1.14 18.45
N TYR A 33 19.74 -0.64 19.35
CA TYR A 33 19.05 0.63 19.20
C TYR A 33 20.03 1.82 19.16
N ASP A 34 21.01 1.87 20.07
CA ASP A 34 22.03 2.92 20.13
C ASP A 34 22.97 2.89 18.92
N LEU A 35 23.30 1.69 18.42
CA LEU A 35 24.06 1.52 17.17
C LEU A 35 23.27 2.00 15.95
N LYS A 36 21.99 1.65 15.83
CA LYS A 36 21.12 2.14 14.74
C LYS A 36 21.03 3.67 14.76
N ARG A 37 20.90 4.27 15.94
CA ARG A 37 20.92 5.73 16.11
C ARG A 37 22.26 6.34 15.69
N SER A 38 23.38 5.74 16.09
CA SER A 38 24.72 6.24 15.75
C SER A 38 25.01 6.13 14.25
N VAL A 39 24.57 5.05 13.60
CA VAL A 39 24.66 4.87 12.14
C VAL A 39 23.83 5.93 11.42
N TYR A 40 22.63 6.24 11.92
CA TYR A 40 21.79 7.30 11.39
C TYR A 40 22.44 8.68 11.50
N GLU A 41 23.00 9.02 12.67
CA GLU A 41 23.71 10.29 12.87
C GLU A 41 24.96 10.42 11.97
N LEU A 42 25.67 9.32 11.72
CA LEU A 42 26.81 9.29 10.80
C LEU A 42 26.35 9.47 9.34
N SER A 43 25.26 8.84 8.93
CA SER A 43 24.69 9.01 7.58
C SER A 43 24.36 10.48 7.30
N LEU A 44 23.70 11.15 8.26
CA LEU A 44 23.39 12.58 8.14
C LEU A 44 24.65 13.46 7.97
N LYS A 45 25.74 13.11 8.66
CA LYS A 45 27.03 13.81 8.52
C LYS A 45 27.67 13.56 7.15
N VAL A 46 27.59 12.34 6.62
CA VAL A 46 28.09 11.99 5.28
C VAL A 46 27.33 12.79 4.22
N ASP A 47 26.00 12.83 4.30
CA ASP A 47 25.16 13.57 3.36
C ASP A 47 25.45 15.08 3.42
N ALA A 48 25.69 15.64 4.61
CA ALA A 48 26.09 17.04 4.77
C ALA A 48 27.44 17.34 4.09
N VAL A 49 28.41 16.42 4.19
CA VAL A 49 29.73 16.55 3.54
C VAL A 49 29.61 16.45 2.03
N GLN A 50 28.81 15.52 1.51
CA GLN A 50 28.57 15.37 0.07
C GLN A 50 27.90 16.62 -0.52
N ASN A 51 26.91 17.18 0.18
CA ASN A 51 26.24 18.41 -0.23
C ASN A 51 27.16 19.64 -0.18
N ALA A 52 28.06 19.71 0.80
CA ALA A 52 29.08 20.76 0.86
C ALA A 52 30.08 20.64 -0.30
N LEU A 53 30.49 19.41 -0.66
CA LEU A 53 31.39 19.14 -1.78
C LEU A 53 30.74 19.54 -3.12
N LEU A 54 29.46 19.22 -3.32
CA LEU A 54 28.70 19.61 -4.51
C LEU A 54 28.60 21.14 -4.69
N LYS A 55 28.47 21.88 -3.59
CA LYS A 55 28.44 23.36 -3.60
C LYS A 55 29.80 23.97 -3.94
N VAL A 56 30.90 23.32 -3.57
CA VAL A 56 32.27 23.78 -3.89
C VAL A 56 32.57 23.51 -5.37
N THR A 57 32.18 22.36 -5.92
CA THR A 57 32.38 22.02 -7.33
C THR A 57 31.49 22.88 -8.25
N GLY A 58 30.25 23.18 -7.84
CA GLY A 58 29.35 24.07 -8.59
C GLY A 58 29.82 25.53 -8.66
N ARG A 59 30.57 26.03 -7.67
CA ARG A 59 31.12 27.39 -7.69
C ARG A 59 32.32 27.57 -8.63
N LEU A 60 33.01 26.49 -8.99
CA LEU A 60 34.17 26.53 -9.90
C LEU A 60 33.78 26.57 -11.38
N GLY A 61 32.53 26.26 -11.74
CA GLY A 61 32.04 26.30 -13.13
C GLY A 61 31.48 27.65 -13.61
N GLY A 62 31.39 28.67 -12.73
CA GLY A 62 30.63 29.90 -12.98
C GLY A 62 31.42 31.16 -13.37
N LYS A 63 32.72 31.08 -13.68
CA LYS A 63 33.53 32.26 -14.04
C LYS A 63 34.35 32.06 -15.31
N ALA A 64 33.70 32.16 -16.47
CA ALA A 64 34.35 32.60 -17.71
C ALA A 64 33.29 32.97 -18.76
N ALA A 65 33.01 34.26 -18.94
CA ALA A 65 32.70 34.88 -20.24
C ALA A 65 32.38 36.38 -20.06
N THR A 66 33.37 37.23 -20.30
CA THR A 66 33.21 38.65 -20.63
C THR A 66 34.05 38.93 -21.87
N SER A 67 33.43 39.34 -22.99
CA SER A 67 33.79 40.50 -23.83
C SER A 67 33.43 40.36 -25.34
N VAL A 68 32.57 41.28 -25.81
CA VAL A 68 32.72 42.22 -26.97
C VAL A 68 32.83 41.72 -28.44
N SER A 69 31.74 41.99 -29.18
CA SER A 69 31.51 42.60 -30.53
C SER A 69 32.18 42.16 -31.86
N SER A 70 31.28 42.06 -32.87
CA SER A 70 31.32 42.53 -34.28
C SER A 70 31.99 41.68 -35.38
N GLY A 71 31.31 41.57 -36.52
CA GLY A 71 31.90 41.23 -37.83
C GLY A 71 31.07 40.30 -38.73
N ASN A 72 30.58 40.83 -39.86
CA ASN A 72 29.95 40.10 -40.97
C ASN A 72 30.86 39.03 -41.60
N GLY A 73 30.27 37.99 -42.19
CA GLY A 73 30.94 37.15 -43.19
C GLY A 73 30.36 35.75 -43.35
N SER A 74 29.75 35.49 -44.51
CA SER A 74 29.33 34.18 -45.01
C SER A 74 30.50 33.19 -45.14
N ASN A 75 30.36 31.96 -44.62
CA ASN A 75 30.61 30.71 -45.36
C ASN A 75 30.33 29.45 -44.52
N VAL A 76 29.87 28.43 -45.25
CA VAL A 76 29.46 27.09 -44.84
C VAL A 76 30.56 26.31 -44.12
N THR A 77 30.23 25.70 -42.97
CA THR A 77 30.70 24.36 -42.55
C THR A 77 29.73 23.79 -41.52
N HIS A 78 29.18 22.60 -41.80
CA HIS A 78 28.40 21.82 -40.85
C HIS A 78 29.31 21.36 -39.70
N VAL A 79 29.03 21.82 -38.49
CA VAL A 79 29.53 21.24 -37.24
C VAL A 79 28.29 20.84 -36.43
N PRO A 80 28.19 19.60 -35.91
CA PRO A 80 26.99 19.20 -35.16
C PRO A 80 26.93 20.03 -33.89
N ARG A 81 25.81 20.74 -33.73
CA ARG A 81 25.47 21.44 -32.51
C ARG A 81 25.27 20.36 -31.45
N ILE A 82 26.16 20.30 -30.45
CA ILE A 82 25.89 19.56 -29.21
C ILE A 82 24.68 20.26 -28.59
N ALA A 83 23.51 19.67 -28.79
CA ALA A 83 22.32 20.02 -28.05
C ALA A 83 22.65 19.77 -26.58
N SER A 84 22.41 20.78 -25.75
CA SER A 84 22.30 20.59 -24.32
C SER A 84 21.31 19.45 -24.08
N ASP A 85 21.77 18.37 -23.44
CA ASP A 85 20.92 17.31 -22.91
C ASP A 85 19.97 17.91 -21.87
N ALA A 86 18.88 18.52 -22.33
CA ALA A 86 17.65 18.54 -21.58
C ALA A 86 17.22 17.07 -21.54
N LEU A 87 17.32 16.44 -20.36
CA LEU A 87 16.71 15.14 -20.10
C LEU A 87 15.29 15.17 -20.68
N GLU A 88 15.05 14.35 -21.71
CA GLU A 88 13.71 14.20 -22.26
C GLU A 88 12.76 13.77 -21.13
N PRO A 89 11.51 14.26 -21.11
CA PRO A 89 10.53 13.83 -20.13
C PRO A 89 10.33 12.31 -20.22
N PHE A 90 10.76 11.65 -19.15
CA PHE A 90 10.51 10.27 -18.74
C PHE A 90 9.17 9.70 -19.24
N GLN A 91 9.20 8.55 -19.93
CA GLN A 91 8.00 8.00 -20.58
C GLN A 91 7.10 7.17 -19.64
N VAL A 92 6.51 7.82 -18.61
CA VAL A 92 5.47 7.20 -17.74
C VAL A 92 4.30 6.67 -18.56
N LYS A 93 4.00 7.29 -19.71
CA LYS A 93 3.00 6.82 -20.67
C LYS A 93 3.09 5.33 -20.98
N ASN A 94 4.29 4.77 -21.08
CA ASN A 94 4.49 3.34 -21.37
C ASN A 94 4.19 2.42 -20.16
N LEU A 95 4.12 3.01 -18.96
CA LEU A 95 3.76 2.34 -17.70
C LEU A 95 2.25 2.44 -17.39
N LEU A 96 1.56 3.39 -17.99
CA LEU A 96 0.13 3.64 -17.78
C LEU A 96 -0.77 2.84 -18.72
N THR A 97 -0.24 2.41 -19.87
CA THR A 97 -1.04 1.65 -20.84
C THR A 97 -1.47 0.31 -20.24
N SER A 98 -2.78 0.08 -20.28
CA SER A 98 -3.43 -1.21 -20.03
C SER A 98 -3.15 -2.18 -21.17
N ASN A 99 -1.89 -2.56 -21.35
CA ASN A 99 -1.61 -3.88 -21.89
C ASN A 99 -1.39 -4.79 -20.68
N PRO A 100 -2.39 -5.63 -20.29
CA PRO A 100 -2.02 -6.88 -19.66
C PRO A 100 -0.94 -7.50 -20.55
N LEU A 101 0.03 -8.19 -19.96
CA LEU A 101 0.86 -9.09 -20.76
C LEU A 101 -0.09 -9.92 -21.64
N ALA A 102 -0.15 -9.59 -22.93
CA ALA A 102 -0.69 -10.44 -23.96
C ALA A 102 0.32 -11.58 -24.11
N THR A 103 0.36 -12.46 -23.12
CA THR A 103 0.57 -13.86 -23.37
C THR A 103 -0.81 -14.41 -23.69
N GLU A 104 -0.97 -14.88 -24.92
CA GLU A 104 -2.11 -15.69 -25.32
C GLU A 104 -2.37 -16.74 -24.25
N ASN A 105 -3.44 -16.55 -23.48
CA ASN A 105 -4.37 -17.56 -22.99
C ASN A 105 -5.27 -16.91 -21.94
N SER A 106 -6.57 -17.14 -22.12
CA SER A 106 -7.66 -16.90 -21.16
C SER A 106 -7.24 -17.26 -19.73
N PRO A 107 -7.79 -16.62 -18.68
CA PRO A 107 -7.53 -16.99 -17.29
C PRO A 107 -8.31 -18.28 -16.98
N SER A 108 -7.77 -19.40 -17.44
CA SER A 108 -8.22 -20.74 -17.12
C SER A 108 -6.97 -21.60 -17.28
N THR A 109 -6.48 -22.15 -16.18
CA THR A 109 -5.42 -23.18 -16.14
C THR A 109 -4.09 -22.78 -16.79
N LEU A 110 -3.26 -22.02 -16.07
CA LEU A 110 -1.82 -21.87 -16.36
C LEU A 110 -1.00 -22.30 -15.14
N PHE A 111 -1.20 -23.56 -14.73
CA PHE A 111 -0.20 -24.34 -14.00
C PHE A 111 -0.15 -25.67 -14.73
N LEU A 112 1.08 -26.12 -15.04
CA LEU A 112 1.44 -27.28 -15.87
C LEU A 112 1.57 -26.98 -17.37
N GLU A 113 2.75 -26.49 -17.77
CA GLU A 113 3.47 -27.11 -18.90
C GLU A 113 4.95 -27.24 -18.54
N GLU A 114 5.47 -28.44 -18.76
CA GLU A 114 6.84 -28.89 -18.53
C GLU A 114 7.78 -28.19 -19.51
N ASP A 115 8.92 -27.69 -19.03
CA ASP A 115 10.07 -27.48 -19.91
C ASP A 115 11.41 -27.74 -19.21
N SER A 116 11.92 -28.94 -19.53
CA SER A 116 13.28 -29.48 -19.52
C SER A 116 14.28 -29.15 -18.38
N ASP A 117 14.70 -30.26 -17.75
CA ASP A 117 15.70 -30.47 -16.68
C ASP A 117 17.13 -29.90 -16.88
N ALA A 118 17.38 -28.99 -17.82
CA ALA A 118 18.75 -28.55 -18.13
C ALA A 118 19.21 -27.29 -17.36
N ALA A 119 18.31 -26.48 -16.80
CA ALA A 119 18.68 -25.22 -16.14
C ALA A 119 18.82 -25.30 -14.60
N ARG A 120 18.39 -26.39 -13.97
CA ARG A 120 18.24 -26.52 -12.49
C ARG A 120 19.53 -26.80 -11.72
N LYS A 121 20.71 -26.44 -12.25
CA LYS A 121 22.01 -26.80 -11.64
C LYS A 121 22.87 -25.65 -11.10
N LYS A 122 22.35 -24.43 -10.97
CA LYS A 122 23.07 -23.35 -10.27
C LYS A 122 22.16 -22.51 -9.38
N GLN A 123 21.87 -23.03 -8.19
CA GLN A 123 21.92 -22.32 -6.89
C GLN A 123 21.10 -23.14 -5.90
N GLN A 124 21.82 -23.90 -5.08
CA GLN A 124 21.26 -24.75 -4.05
C GLN A 124 21.51 -24.06 -2.70
N ILE A 125 20.49 -23.39 -2.16
CA ILE A 125 20.45 -23.02 -0.74
C ILE A 125 19.01 -23.21 -0.26
N GLY A 126 18.82 -24.14 0.68
CA GLY A 126 17.54 -24.43 1.34
C GLY A 126 16.92 -25.75 0.88
N LYS A 127 16.71 -26.70 1.80
CA LYS A 127 15.92 -27.90 1.55
C LYS A 127 14.45 -27.50 1.59
N GLU A 128 13.74 -27.67 0.49
CA GLU A 128 12.29 -27.49 0.38
C GLU A 128 11.60 -28.76 0.88
N GLU A 129 10.76 -28.64 1.91
CA GLU A 129 9.76 -29.65 2.24
C GLU A 129 8.52 -29.35 1.38
N GLN A 130 8.28 -30.20 0.38
CA GLN A 130 7.13 -30.12 -0.52
C GLN A 130 5.88 -30.62 0.19
N ASP A 131 4.77 -29.90 0.05
CA ASP A 131 3.44 -30.39 0.42
C ASP A 131 2.85 -31.27 -0.70
N GLU A 132 1.79 -32.03 -0.39
CA GLU A 132 1.19 -33.05 -1.27
C GLU A 132 0.60 -32.47 -2.59
N LEU A 133 0.60 -31.15 -2.77
CA LEU A 133 0.07 -30.43 -3.94
C LEU A 133 1.15 -29.75 -4.80
N GLY A 134 2.42 -29.76 -4.38
CA GLY A 134 3.55 -29.30 -5.20
C GLY A 134 3.58 -27.80 -5.50
N ASP A 135 2.91 -26.97 -4.69
CA ASP A 135 2.83 -25.52 -4.89
C ASP A 135 3.73 -24.80 -3.87
N ASP A 136 5.02 -24.66 -4.19
CA ASP A 136 5.98 -23.91 -3.37
C ASP A 136 5.67 -22.40 -3.43
N ARG A 137 4.64 -21.95 -2.70
CA ARG A 137 4.33 -20.52 -2.51
C ARG A 137 5.27 -19.86 -1.51
N VAL A 138 6.56 -19.95 -1.79
CA VAL A 138 7.61 -19.35 -0.99
C VAL A 138 7.84 -17.92 -1.47
N PHE A 139 7.45 -16.94 -0.65
CA PHE A 139 7.82 -15.55 -0.88
C PHE A 139 9.25 -15.31 -0.40
N PHE A 140 10.09 -14.72 -1.25
CA PHE A 140 11.42 -14.25 -0.87
C PHE A 140 11.53 -12.74 -1.08
N ALA A 141 12.33 -12.09 -0.22
CA ALA A 141 12.60 -10.66 -0.36
C ALA A 141 13.40 -10.42 -1.64
N LYS A 142 12.80 -9.70 -2.59
CA LYS A 142 13.45 -9.38 -3.88
C LYS A 142 14.24 -8.07 -3.82
N SER A 143 13.64 -7.03 -3.22
CA SER A 143 14.17 -5.67 -3.24
C SER A 143 13.66 -4.84 -2.07
N GLU A 144 14.39 -3.78 -1.73
CA GLU A 144 14.02 -2.80 -0.69
C GLU A 144 13.95 -1.39 -1.28
N LEU A 145 12.85 -0.68 -1.05
CA LEU A 145 12.59 0.65 -1.60
C LEU A 145 12.89 1.72 -0.53
N ARG A 146 14.01 2.45 -0.70
CA ARG A 146 14.54 3.39 0.30
C ARG A 146 14.52 4.84 -0.19
N ALA A 147 13.38 5.51 -0.04
CA ALA A 147 13.26 6.95 -0.34
C ALA A 147 12.48 7.74 0.72
N HIS A 148 11.53 7.10 1.40
CA HIS A 148 10.79 7.75 2.48
C HIS A 148 11.68 7.98 3.71
N THR A 149 11.51 9.14 4.34
CA THR A 149 12.22 9.51 5.58
C THR A 149 11.35 9.32 6.82
N GLY A 150 10.12 8.86 6.65
CA GLY A 150 9.15 8.55 7.71
C GLY A 150 8.51 7.18 7.50
N ALA A 151 7.64 6.79 8.45
CA ALA A 151 6.87 5.56 8.35
C ALA A 151 5.97 5.58 7.12
N VAL A 152 5.96 4.47 6.37
CA VAL A 152 5.09 4.26 5.20
C VAL A 152 3.76 3.68 5.69
N TYR A 153 2.66 4.35 5.39
CA TYR A 153 1.32 3.96 5.86
C TYR A 153 0.49 3.26 4.78
N THR A 154 0.81 3.49 3.51
CA THR A 154 0.09 2.87 2.39
C THR A 154 1.05 2.54 1.26
N ALA A 155 0.77 1.44 0.56
CA ALA A 155 1.44 1.05 -0.67
C ALA A 155 0.41 0.37 -1.59
N LYS A 156 0.18 0.93 -2.78
CA LYS A 156 -0.84 0.44 -3.73
C LYS A 156 -0.26 0.34 -5.12
N PHE A 157 -0.39 -0.84 -5.72
CA PHE A 157 -0.06 -1.04 -7.13
C PHE A 157 -1.07 -0.30 -8.01
N SER A 158 -0.58 0.29 -9.09
CA SER A 158 -1.44 0.77 -10.17
C SER A 158 -2.19 -0.43 -10.79
N PRO A 159 -3.39 -0.23 -11.34
CA PRO A 159 -4.08 -1.29 -12.09
C PRO A 159 -3.26 -1.88 -13.25
N SER A 160 -2.37 -1.09 -13.85
CA SER A 160 -1.41 -1.59 -14.86
C SER A 160 -0.36 -2.57 -14.29
N GLY A 161 -0.17 -2.62 -12.97
CA GLY A 161 0.84 -3.41 -12.27
C GLY A 161 2.28 -2.91 -12.43
N ARG A 162 2.47 -1.78 -13.12
CA ARG A 162 3.79 -1.25 -13.49
C ARG A 162 4.31 -0.19 -12.52
N ILE A 163 3.42 0.46 -11.77
CA ILE A 163 3.78 1.51 -10.81
C ILE A 163 3.29 1.10 -9.42
N LEU A 164 4.12 1.32 -8.41
CA LEU A 164 3.70 1.33 -7.00
C LEU A 164 3.63 2.78 -6.51
N ALA A 165 2.55 3.16 -5.86
CA ALA A 165 2.49 4.40 -5.06
C ALA A 165 2.64 4.06 -3.58
N SER A 166 3.47 4.81 -2.86
CA SER A 166 3.59 4.71 -1.40
C SER A 166 3.41 6.07 -0.72
N GLY A 167 2.62 6.13 0.35
CA GLY A 167 2.35 7.34 1.15
C GLY A 167 2.92 7.23 2.55
N SER A 168 3.38 8.34 3.12
CA SER A 168 4.24 8.35 4.32
C SER A 168 3.98 9.52 5.26
N LEU A 169 4.45 9.36 6.50
CA LEU A 169 4.54 10.39 7.54
C LEU A 169 5.44 11.58 7.14
N ASP A 170 6.32 11.40 6.16
CA ASP A 170 7.15 12.48 5.61
C ASP A 170 6.39 13.45 4.69
N CYS A 171 5.06 13.31 4.62
CA CYS A 171 4.13 14.11 3.82
C CYS A 171 4.27 13.92 2.30
N LYS A 172 5.00 12.88 1.85
CA LYS A 172 5.22 12.61 0.44
C LYS A 172 4.51 11.36 -0.02
N ILE A 173 4.25 11.32 -1.32
CA ILE A 173 3.96 10.09 -2.06
C ILE A 173 5.17 9.80 -2.95
N MET A 174 5.66 8.57 -2.96
CA MET A 174 6.68 8.12 -3.90
C MET A 174 6.03 7.21 -4.95
N LEU A 175 6.43 7.41 -6.21
CA LEU A 175 6.06 6.52 -7.31
C LEU A 175 7.27 5.68 -7.69
N TRP A 176 7.07 4.37 -7.85
CA TRP A 176 8.12 3.40 -8.14
C TRP A 176 7.82 2.63 -9.42
N ASP A 177 8.80 2.53 -10.32
CA ASP A 177 8.71 1.64 -11.48
C ASP A 177 9.03 0.19 -11.09
N LEU A 178 8.13 -0.71 -11.47
CA LEU A 178 8.21 -2.14 -11.19
C LEU A 178 8.57 -2.99 -12.42
N THR A 179 8.69 -2.37 -13.60
CA THR A 179 8.94 -3.09 -14.86
C THR A 179 10.36 -3.63 -14.96
N THR A 180 11.33 -2.96 -14.33
CA THR A 180 12.73 -3.37 -14.36
C THR A 180 13.07 -4.30 -13.20
N LYS A 181 13.40 -5.56 -13.53
CA LYS A 181 13.71 -6.61 -12.52
C LYS A 181 14.95 -6.33 -11.68
N ALA A 182 15.84 -5.43 -12.12
CA ALA A 182 17.17 -5.24 -11.56
C ALA A 182 17.27 -4.06 -10.58
N ASN A 183 16.41 -3.06 -10.66
CA ASN A 183 16.39 -1.88 -9.79
C ASN A 183 14.99 -1.26 -9.84
N GLN A 184 14.12 -1.50 -8.86
CA GLN A 184 12.91 -0.69 -8.75
C GLN A 184 13.33 0.74 -8.45
N GLN A 185 13.17 1.62 -9.43
CA GLN A 185 13.59 3.01 -9.33
C GLN A 185 12.43 3.86 -8.84
N GLN A 186 12.73 4.78 -7.93
CA GLN A 186 11.83 5.90 -7.66
C GLN A 186 11.76 6.75 -8.95
N ILE A 187 10.56 6.87 -9.52
CA ILE A 187 10.33 7.64 -10.75
C ILE A 187 9.81 9.05 -10.48
N ALA A 188 9.14 9.28 -9.34
CA ALA A 188 8.67 10.61 -8.96
C ALA A 188 8.42 10.71 -7.44
N SER A 189 8.27 11.96 -6.97
CA SER A 189 7.81 12.27 -5.61
C SER A 189 6.75 13.39 -5.66
N LEU A 190 5.62 13.17 -5.01
CA LEU A 190 4.52 14.13 -4.91
C LEU A 190 4.52 14.75 -3.50
N THR A 191 4.77 16.06 -3.39
CA THR A 191 5.20 16.68 -2.13
C THR A 191 4.33 17.84 -1.63
N GLN A 192 3.08 17.95 -2.09
CA GLN A 192 2.21 19.08 -1.73
C GLN A 192 1.43 18.89 -0.42
N HIS A 193 1.34 17.68 0.12
CA HIS A 193 0.72 17.45 1.43
C HIS A 193 1.57 18.07 2.55
N GLN A 194 0.90 18.55 3.60
CA GLN A 194 1.54 19.22 4.73
C GLN A 194 1.60 18.34 5.99
N GLN A 195 0.94 17.20 5.96
CA GLN A 195 0.98 16.16 7.00
C GLN A 195 1.00 14.77 6.37
N LEU A 196 1.01 13.74 7.23
CA LEU A 196 0.95 12.32 6.91
C LEU A 196 -0.01 12.03 5.75
N VAL A 197 0.49 11.34 4.73
CA VAL A 197 -0.33 10.68 3.70
C VAL A 197 -0.69 9.29 4.19
N ILE A 198 -1.95 9.11 4.58
CA ILE A 198 -2.43 7.88 5.23
C ILE A 198 -2.87 6.82 4.21
N ASP A 199 -3.42 7.25 3.07
CA ASP A 199 -3.93 6.32 2.05
C ASP A 199 -3.86 6.91 0.65
N VAL A 200 -3.84 6.04 -0.36
CA VAL A 200 -3.84 6.38 -1.78
C VAL A 200 -4.75 5.43 -2.55
N SER A 201 -5.33 5.90 -3.66
CA SER A 201 -6.11 5.09 -4.58
C SER A 201 -5.86 5.51 -6.03
N TRP A 202 -5.77 4.54 -6.92
CA TRP A 202 -5.54 4.74 -8.35
C TRP A 202 -6.86 4.85 -9.11
N SER A 203 -6.85 5.58 -10.22
CA SER A 203 -7.83 5.39 -11.31
C SER A 203 -7.57 4.07 -12.05
N ASP A 204 -8.60 3.53 -12.68
CA ASP A 204 -8.54 2.26 -13.41
C ASP A 204 -7.55 2.31 -14.58
N ASP A 205 -7.46 3.46 -15.23
CA ASP A 205 -6.49 3.73 -16.30
C ASP A 205 -5.05 3.99 -15.80
N SER A 206 -4.82 3.93 -14.48
CA SER A 206 -3.56 4.26 -13.80
C SER A 206 -3.06 5.70 -14.00
N SER A 207 -3.79 6.57 -14.70
CA SER A 207 -3.33 7.92 -15.05
C SER A 207 -3.45 8.94 -13.92
N LYS A 208 -4.34 8.67 -12.96
CA LYS A 208 -4.59 9.52 -11.80
C LYS A 208 -4.39 8.76 -10.50
N LEU A 209 -4.00 9.51 -9.48
CA LEU A 209 -3.94 9.06 -8.11
C LEU A 209 -4.72 10.03 -7.23
N VAL A 210 -5.47 9.52 -6.26
CA VAL A 210 -6.01 10.31 -5.15
C VAL A 210 -5.27 9.94 -3.87
N SER A 211 -5.03 10.91 -3.00
CA SER A 211 -4.36 10.71 -1.72
C SER A 211 -5.11 11.36 -0.56
N ALA A 212 -5.26 10.63 0.52
CA ALA A 212 -5.81 11.09 1.79
C ALA A 212 -4.70 11.55 2.73
N SER A 213 -4.91 12.67 3.42
CA SER A 213 -3.95 13.19 4.38
C SER A 213 -4.60 13.73 5.64
N TYR A 214 -3.81 13.76 6.71
CA TYR A 214 -4.16 14.37 7.98
C TYR A 214 -4.12 15.90 7.93
N ASP A 215 -3.64 16.48 6.82
CA ASP A 215 -3.70 17.93 6.58
C ASP A 215 -5.11 18.43 6.21
N HIS A 216 -6.14 17.61 6.41
CA HIS A 216 -7.54 17.88 6.09
C HIS A 216 -7.82 17.99 4.59
N THR A 217 -6.93 17.45 3.74
CA THR A 217 -7.12 17.47 2.29
C THR A 217 -7.10 16.10 1.66
N VAL A 218 -7.86 15.99 0.56
CA VAL A 218 -7.61 14.99 -0.48
C VAL A 218 -6.97 15.69 -1.66
N LYS A 219 -5.92 15.11 -2.25
CA LYS A 219 -5.30 15.64 -3.47
C LYS A 219 -5.48 14.68 -4.63
N LEU A 220 -5.79 15.22 -5.79
CA LEU A 220 -5.83 14.50 -7.06
C LEU A 220 -4.56 14.82 -7.85
N TRP A 221 -3.91 13.80 -8.38
CA TRP A 221 -2.62 13.90 -9.04
C TRP A 221 -2.70 13.39 -10.48
N ASP A 222 -1.98 14.07 -11.37
CA ASP A 222 -1.62 13.56 -12.68
C ASP A 222 -0.32 12.75 -12.52
N VAL A 223 -0.39 11.45 -12.78
CA VAL A 223 0.72 10.53 -12.54
C VAL A 223 1.81 10.70 -13.59
N GLU A 224 1.43 11.01 -14.84
CA GLU A 224 2.38 11.21 -15.94
C GLU A 224 3.20 12.47 -15.70
N LYS A 225 2.55 13.56 -15.27
CA LYS A 225 3.23 14.84 -14.99
C LYS A 225 3.86 14.91 -13.60
N ALA A 226 3.49 13.99 -12.69
CA ALA A 226 3.82 14.07 -11.27
C ALA A 226 3.40 15.40 -10.63
N GLU A 227 2.24 15.92 -11.04
CA GLU A 227 1.72 17.22 -10.62
C GLU A 227 0.37 17.10 -9.94
N GLN A 228 0.09 18.02 -9.01
CA GLN A 228 -1.24 18.11 -8.40
C GLN A 228 -2.21 18.72 -9.40
N ILE A 229 -3.32 18.02 -9.68
CA ILE A 229 -4.43 18.56 -10.48
C ILE A 229 -5.27 19.49 -9.62
N THR A 230 -5.74 19.00 -8.47
CA THR A 230 -6.60 19.76 -7.55
C THR A 230 -6.48 19.26 -6.11
N SER A 231 -7.05 20.01 -5.17
CA SER A 231 -7.05 19.73 -3.74
C SER A 231 -8.43 20.03 -3.16
N TYR A 232 -8.99 19.06 -2.43
CA TYR A 232 -10.29 19.15 -1.78
C TYR A 232 -10.07 19.37 -0.29
N ASN A 233 -10.68 20.42 0.27
CA ASN A 233 -10.68 20.63 1.72
C ASN A 233 -11.84 19.84 2.33
N ILE A 234 -11.52 18.88 3.18
CA ILE A 234 -12.47 17.98 3.82
C ILE A 234 -12.45 18.24 5.33
N GLU A 235 -13.63 18.32 5.95
CA GLU A 235 -13.69 18.54 7.40
C GLU A 235 -13.19 17.30 8.16
N GLY A 236 -12.18 17.51 9.02
CA GLY A 236 -11.58 16.42 9.80
C GLY A 236 -10.39 15.76 9.11
N LEU A 237 -9.64 14.93 9.84
CA LEU A 237 -8.57 14.13 9.26
C LEU A 237 -9.19 13.17 8.23
N VAL A 238 -8.64 13.13 7.01
CA VAL A 238 -9.06 12.15 6.00
C VAL A 238 -8.30 10.85 6.28
N GLN A 239 -9.03 9.76 6.50
CA GLN A 239 -8.46 8.48 6.94
C GLN A 239 -8.25 7.49 5.81
N CYS A 240 -9.12 7.53 4.79
CA CYS A 240 -9.10 6.58 3.69
C CYS A 240 -9.72 7.18 2.42
N VAL A 241 -9.28 6.71 1.26
CA VAL A 241 -9.80 7.11 -0.06
C VAL A 241 -9.98 5.90 -0.96
N SER A 242 -11.01 5.95 -1.82
CA SER A 242 -11.24 4.96 -2.87
C SER A 242 -11.70 5.65 -4.14
N MET A 243 -10.95 5.51 -5.22
CA MET A 243 -11.43 5.88 -6.55
C MET A 243 -12.59 4.95 -6.94
N LYS A 244 -13.58 5.46 -7.69
CA LYS A 244 -14.64 4.64 -8.27
C LYS A 244 -14.21 4.16 -9.65
N SER A 245 -14.24 2.84 -9.82
CA SER A 245 -13.77 2.15 -11.04
C SER A 245 -14.56 2.52 -12.30
N THR A 246 -15.89 2.73 -12.19
CA THR A 246 -16.76 2.83 -13.38
C THR A 246 -16.50 4.00 -14.33
N ASP A 247 -15.99 5.13 -13.84
CA ASP A 247 -15.90 6.35 -14.65
C ASP A 247 -14.66 7.21 -14.41
N ASP A 248 -13.79 6.83 -13.46
CA ASP A 248 -12.66 7.62 -12.94
C ASP A 248 -13.03 9.10 -12.65
N GLY A 249 -14.33 9.35 -12.51
CA GLY A 249 -14.96 10.66 -12.43
C GLY A 249 -15.23 11.05 -10.99
N HIS A 250 -15.19 10.08 -10.08
CA HIS A 250 -15.52 10.28 -8.69
C HIS A 250 -14.62 9.44 -7.80
N PHE A 251 -14.40 9.92 -6.58
CA PHE A 251 -13.81 9.13 -5.51
C PHE A 251 -14.60 9.34 -4.22
N LEU A 252 -14.45 8.39 -3.31
CA LEU A 252 -14.98 8.44 -1.97
C LEU A 252 -13.86 8.67 -0.98
N CYS A 253 -14.12 9.42 0.09
CA CYS A 253 -13.22 9.51 1.24
C CYS A 253 -13.97 9.43 2.56
N GLY A 254 -13.32 8.85 3.57
CA GLY A 254 -13.83 8.73 4.93
C GLY A 254 -13.01 9.56 5.91
N THR A 255 -13.67 10.12 6.92
CA THR A 255 -13.03 11.07 7.85
C THR A 255 -13.12 10.66 9.32
N SER A 256 -12.26 11.28 10.13
CA SER A 256 -12.35 11.29 11.60
C SER A 256 -13.58 11.99 12.17
N LYS A 257 -14.29 12.78 11.36
CA LYS A 257 -15.53 13.47 11.71
C LYS A 257 -16.76 12.66 11.31
N ASN A 258 -16.60 11.34 11.21
CA ASN A 258 -17.68 10.40 10.97
C ASN A 258 -18.52 10.75 9.73
N THR A 259 -17.88 11.34 8.71
CA THR A 259 -18.47 11.66 7.42
C THR A 259 -17.79 10.88 6.31
N ILE A 260 -18.57 10.54 5.29
CA ILE A 260 -18.10 10.03 4.01
C ILE A 260 -18.41 11.12 2.98
N HIS A 261 -17.47 11.43 2.09
CA HIS A 261 -17.68 12.38 1.01
C HIS A 261 -17.48 11.69 -0.33
N GLU A 262 -18.36 11.99 -1.29
CA GLU A 262 -18.12 11.74 -2.71
C GLU A 262 -17.68 13.06 -3.35
N CYS A 263 -16.59 13.01 -4.10
CA CYS A 263 -16.01 14.15 -4.78
C CYS A 263 -15.88 13.84 -6.26
N ASP A 264 -16.18 14.81 -7.11
CA ASP A 264 -15.99 14.71 -8.56
C ASP A 264 -14.54 15.07 -8.90
N THR A 265 -13.87 14.27 -9.72
CA THR A 265 -12.47 14.49 -10.15
C THR A 265 -12.34 15.55 -11.24
N ARG A 266 -13.45 15.90 -11.90
CA ARG A 266 -13.53 16.88 -12.99
C ARG A 266 -13.82 18.28 -12.47
N SER A 267 -14.31 18.39 -11.23
CA SER A 267 -14.53 19.66 -10.53
C SER A 267 -13.84 19.63 -9.16
N ASP A 268 -13.80 20.77 -8.47
CA ASP A 268 -13.28 20.88 -7.10
C ASP A 268 -14.38 20.70 -6.04
N ASN A 269 -15.51 20.10 -6.44
CA ASN A 269 -16.71 20.02 -5.61
C ASN A 269 -16.89 18.66 -4.93
N ILE A 270 -17.38 18.74 -3.69
CA ILE A 270 -17.99 17.60 -2.99
C ILE A 270 -19.41 17.45 -3.56
N THR A 271 -19.72 16.31 -4.16
CA THR A 271 -21.02 16.04 -4.78
C THR A 271 -22.02 15.50 -3.78
N ARG A 272 -21.58 14.67 -2.83
CA ARG A 272 -22.43 14.06 -1.81
C ARG A 272 -21.68 13.88 -0.48
N ALA A 273 -22.45 13.77 0.60
CA ALA A 273 -21.91 13.40 1.90
C ALA A 273 -22.89 12.49 2.66
N TRP A 274 -22.35 11.49 3.34
CA TRP A 274 -23.09 10.61 4.24
C TRP A 274 -22.54 10.74 5.65
N LYS A 275 -23.39 10.47 6.63
CA LYS A 275 -23.02 10.45 8.04
C LYS A 275 -22.94 9.01 8.53
N ASN A 276 -21.82 8.69 9.16
CA ASN A 276 -21.58 7.44 9.86
C ASN A 276 -21.60 7.68 11.39
N ASP A 277 -21.66 6.62 12.19
CA ASP A 277 -21.78 6.74 13.65
C ASP A 277 -20.43 6.86 14.37
N ALA A 278 -19.32 6.61 13.65
CA ALA A 278 -17.95 6.78 14.13
C ALA A 278 -16.99 7.12 12.99
N MET A 279 -15.75 7.46 13.37
CA MET A 279 -14.65 7.70 12.44
C MET A 279 -14.48 6.52 11.49
N ILE A 280 -14.45 6.81 10.19
CA ILE A 280 -14.27 5.83 9.14
C ILE A 280 -12.78 5.53 9.05
N ASN A 281 -12.40 4.26 9.17
CA ASN A 281 -11.00 3.81 9.07
C ASN A 281 -10.67 3.27 7.68
N THR A 282 -11.68 2.75 6.98
CA THR A 282 -11.51 2.12 5.67
C THR A 282 -12.79 2.26 4.85
N ILE A 283 -12.61 2.44 3.54
CA ILE A 283 -13.69 2.51 2.58
C ILE A 283 -13.30 1.70 1.35
N TYR A 284 -14.28 0.99 0.78
CA TYR A 284 -14.15 0.28 -0.48
C TYR A 284 -15.30 0.70 -1.38
N SER A 285 -14.99 1.15 -2.60
CA SER A 285 -15.99 1.30 -3.66
C SER A 285 -16.13 0.00 -4.44
N SER A 286 -17.38 -0.43 -4.67
CA SER A 286 -17.67 -1.51 -5.62
C SER A 286 -17.14 -1.19 -7.02
N PHE A 287 -16.80 -2.24 -7.77
CA PHE A 287 -16.39 -2.15 -9.16
C PHE A 287 -17.52 -1.56 -10.02
N CYS A 288 -18.78 -1.94 -9.75
CA CYS A 288 -19.94 -1.37 -10.43
C CYS A 288 -20.28 0.07 -10.01
N GLY A 289 -19.58 0.63 -9.01
CA GLY A 289 -19.75 2.03 -8.56
C GLY A 289 -21.10 2.36 -7.93
N GLN A 290 -21.97 1.36 -7.73
CA GLN A 290 -23.33 1.55 -7.21
C GLN A 290 -23.37 1.51 -5.67
N TYR A 291 -22.45 0.79 -5.05
CA TYR A 291 -22.38 0.68 -3.60
C TYR A 291 -20.95 0.85 -3.09
N PHE A 292 -20.82 1.12 -1.80
CA PHE A 292 -19.54 1.15 -1.10
C PHE A 292 -19.68 0.56 0.29
N ILE A 293 -18.58 0.11 0.86
CA ILE A 293 -18.52 -0.52 2.17
C ILE A 293 -17.58 0.29 3.06
N THR A 294 -17.97 0.53 4.30
CA THR A 294 -17.16 1.23 5.30
C THR A 294 -16.91 0.36 6.52
N GLY A 295 -15.71 0.49 7.09
CA GLY A 295 -15.36 -0.03 8.40
C GLY A 295 -14.97 1.11 9.32
N ASP A 296 -15.45 1.10 10.57
CA ASP A 296 -15.28 2.23 11.47
C ASP A 296 -14.71 1.89 12.86
N SER A 297 -14.45 2.95 13.62
CA SER A 297 -13.83 2.89 14.95
C SER A 297 -14.73 2.31 16.05
N LYS A 298 -16.00 2.01 15.77
CA LYS A 298 -16.91 1.30 16.68
C LYS A 298 -17.15 -0.15 16.24
N GLY A 299 -16.31 -0.66 15.33
CA GLY A 299 -16.44 -2.03 14.84
C GLY A 299 -17.59 -2.23 13.86
N MET A 300 -18.19 -1.15 13.36
CA MET A 300 -19.30 -1.26 12.43
C MET A 300 -18.81 -1.47 11.00
N ILE A 301 -19.52 -2.35 10.30
CA ILE A 301 -19.32 -2.66 8.88
C ILE A 301 -20.63 -2.37 8.17
N LYS A 302 -20.64 -1.37 7.30
CA LYS A 302 -21.86 -0.90 6.63
C LYS A 302 -21.70 -0.88 5.13
N THR A 303 -22.72 -1.35 4.42
CA THR A 303 -22.86 -1.22 2.97
C THR A 303 -23.83 -0.11 2.65
N TRP A 304 -23.48 0.72 1.68
CA TRP A 304 -24.21 1.92 1.29
C TRP A 304 -24.51 1.87 -0.21
N ASP A 305 -25.69 2.29 -0.64
CA ASP A 305 -25.95 2.56 -2.06
C ASP A 305 -25.61 4.02 -2.30
N VAL A 306 -24.82 4.33 -3.31
CA VAL A 306 -24.41 5.69 -3.64
C VAL A 306 -25.63 6.59 -3.92
N ARG A 307 -26.75 6.01 -4.35
CA ARG A 307 -27.99 6.75 -4.65
C ARG A 307 -28.84 7.03 -3.42
N MET A 308 -28.60 6.34 -2.31
CA MET A 308 -29.42 6.42 -1.10
C MET A 308 -28.68 7.21 0.01
N ASP A 309 -29.46 7.87 0.87
CA ASP A 309 -28.92 8.64 2.00
C ASP A 309 -28.69 7.77 3.26
N SER A 310 -29.19 6.53 3.26
CA SER A 310 -29.06 5.58 4.36
C SER A 310 -28.31 4.32 3.96
N CYS A 311 -27.65 3.67 4.92
CA CYS A 311 -27.01 2.37 4.69
C CYS A 311 -28.05 1.29 4.30
N ILE A 312 -27.66 0.39 3.41
CA ILE A 312 -28.47 -0.75 2.95
C ILE A 312 -28.37 -1.93 3.92
N GLU A 313 -27.17 -2.15 4.46
CA GLU A 313 -26.82 -3.33 5.21
C GLU A 313 -25.83 -2.98 6.31
N ASP A 314 -26.06 -3.55 7.49
CA ASP A 314 -25.23 -3.40 8.66
C ASP A 314 -24.80 -4.79 9.14
N LEU A 315 -23.53 -5.12 8.89
CA LEU A 315 -22.93 -6.41 9.24
C LEU A 315 -22.32 -6.43 10.65
N THR A 316 -22.43 -5.34 11.41
CA THR A 316 -21.82 -5.18 12.74
C THR A 316 -22.19 -6.33 13.68
N ARG A 317 -23.47 -6.73 13.68
CA ARG A 317 -23.98 -7.80 14.55
C ARG A 317 -23.34 -9.16 14.31
N VAL A 318 -22.75 -9.35 13.12
CA VAL A 318 -22.13 -10.61 12.68
C VAL A 318 -20.61 -10.51 12.80
N ASN A 319 -20.07 -9.33 13.09
CA ASN A 319 -18.63 -9.13 13.14
C ASN A 319 -18.03 -9.68 14.42
N ASP A 320 -18.32 -9.00 15.52
CA ASP A 320 -17.76 -9.31 16.82
C ASP A 320 -18.68 -8.78 17.90
N SER A 321 -18.88 -9.56 18.97
CA SER A 321 -19.72 -9.15 20.09
C SER A 321 -19.15 -7.95 20.84
N ASP A 322 -17.82 -7.82 20.85
CA ASP A 322 -17.11 -6.78 21.60
C ASP A 322 -16.94 -5.49 20.79
N ASN A 323 -17.36 -5.48 19.52
CA ASN A 323 -17.32 -4.32 18.62
C ASN A 323 -15.92 -3.69 18.51
N HIS A 324 -14.87 -4.53 18.43
CA HIS A 324 -13.52 -4.03 18.20
C HIS A 324 -13.48 -3.21 16.91
N ALA A 325 -12.75 -2.08 16.97
CA ALA A 325 -12.62 -1.17 15.83
C ALA A 325 -12.15 -1.92 14.56
N ILE A 326 -12.73 -1.57 13.42
CA ILE A 326 -12.29 -2.10 12.14
C ILE A 326 -11.05 -1.33 11.71
N SER A 327 -9.98 -2.03 11.36
CA SER A 327 -8.79 -1.42 10.79
C SER A 327 -8.88 -1.33 9.26
N HIS A 328 -9.19 -2.44 8.60
CA HIS A 328 -9.27 -2.52 7.14
C HIS A 328 -10.35 -3.49 6.69
N ILE A 329 -10.92 -3.19 5.52
CA ILE A 329 -11.82 -4.05 4.79
C ILE A 329 -11.18 -4.32 3.42
N HIS A 330 -11.12 -5.59 3.06
CA HIS A 330 -10.70 -6.07 1.76
C HIS A 330 -11.85 -6.85 1.14
N VAL A 331 -12.02 -6.66 -0.16
CA VAL A 331 -13.16 -7.20 -0.88
C VAL A 331 -12.64 -8.06 -2.03
N SER A 332 -13.26 -9.22 -2.26
CA SER A 332 -12.89 -10.07 -3.39
C SER A 332 -13.09 -9.31 -4.71
N PRO A 333 -12.14 -9.44 -5.65
CA PRO A 333 -12.28 -8.86 -6.98
C PRO A 333 -13.57 -9.31 -7.67
N SER A 334 -14.06 -8.48 -8.59
CA SER A 334 -15.16 -8.83 -9.47
C SER A 334 -14.83 -10.05 -10.32
N GLY A 335 -15.83 -10.91 -10.52
CA GLY A 335 -15.74 -12.13 -11.31
C GLY A 335 -17.14 -12.57 -11.69
N LEU A 336 -17.25 -13.41 -12.73
CA LEU A 336 -18.52 -14.04 -13.04
C LEU A 336 -18.56 -15.42 -12.39
N ASP A 337 -19.67 -15.77 -11.75
CA ASP A 337 -19.89 -17.16 -11.35
C ASP A 337 -20.13 -18.06 -12.58
N SER A 338 -20.24 -19.38 -12.35
CA SER A 338 -20.53 -20.35 -13.40
C SER A 338 -21.86 -20.11 -14.14
N GLN A 339 -22.73 -19.22 -13.61
CA GLN A 339 -24.01 -18.84 -14.20
C GLN A 339 -23.98 -17.45 -14.85
N GLY A 340 -22.84 -16.75 -14.82
CA GLY A 340 -22.70 -15.40 -15.38
C GLY A 340 -23.21 -14.28 -14.48
N ASN A 341 -23.40 -14.53 -13.18
CA ASN A 341 -23.74 -13.48 -12.20
C ASN A 341 -22.49 -12.75 -11.74
N ASP A 342 -22.62 -11.44 -11.49
CA ASP A 342 -21.55 -10.62 -10.93
C ASP A 342 -21.27 -10.98 -9.46
N GLU A 343 -20.02 -11.30 -9.17
CA GLU A 343 -19.49 -11.68 -7.86
C GLU A 343 -18.64 -10.58 -7.24
N ASP A 344 -18.67 -9.38 -7.81
CA ASP A 344 -18.10 -8.20 -7.19
C ASP A 344 -18.59 -8.08 -5.76
N GLY A 345 -17.64 -8.01 -4.83
CA GLY A 345 -18.01 -7.90 -3.44
C GLY A 345 -18.55 -9.16 -2.78
N ARG A 346 -18.37 -10.36 -3.37
CA ARG A 346 -18.83 -11.60 -2.75
C ARG A 346 -18.19 -11.84 -1.38
N PHE A 347 -16.87 -11.92 -1.33
CA PHE A 347 -16.16 -12.17 -0.08
C PHE A 347 -15.65 -10.87 0.52
N LEU A 348 -15.86 -10.73 1.82
CA LEU A 348 -15.45 -9.58 2.60
C LEU A 348 -14.48 -10.04 3.68
N ALA A 349 -13.22 -9.66 3.57
CA ALA A 349 -12.21 -9.90 4.60
C ALA A 349 -12.04 -8.64 5.45
N VAL A 350 -12.27 -8.76 6.75
CA VAL A 350 -12.32 -7.63 7.69
C VAL A 350 -11.33 -7.85 8.80
N ASN A 351 -10.40 -6.91 8.93
CA ASN A 351 -9.40 -6.93 9.98
C ASN A 351 -9.81 -5.99 11.10
N SER A 352 -9.85 -6.48 12.34
CA SER A 352 -10.20 -5.69 13.52
C SER A 352 -9.01 -5.57 14.47
N TYR A 353 -9.05 -4.58 15.38
CA TYR A 353 -7.97 -4.33 16.34
C TYR A 353 -7.85 -5.39 17.46
N ASP A 354 -8.65 -6.46 17.40
CA ASP A 354 -8.50 -7.69 18.18
C ASP A 354 -7.47 -8.68 17.59
N ASN A 355 -6.81 -8.29 16.48
CA ASN A 355 -5.87 -9.12 15.72
C ASN A 355 -6.51 -10.32 15.02
N ILE A 356 -7.81 -10.25 14.71
CA ILE A 356 -8.53 -11.29 13.98
C ILE A 356 -8.95 -10.77 12.60
N LEU A 357 -8.57 -11.52 11.56
CA LEU A 357 -9.13 -11.39 10.22
C LEU A 357 -10.39 -12.26 10.12
N ARG A 358 -11.53 -11.65 9.79
CA ARG A 358 -12.80 -12.36 9.59
C ARG A 358 -13.19 -12.32 8.12
N VAL A 359 -13.63 -13.45 7.57
CA VAL A 359 -14.08 -13.53 6.17
C VAL A 359 -15.57 -13.84 6.12
N TYR A 360 -16.33 -13.02 5.41
CA TYR A 360 -17.77 -13.17 5.18
C TYR A 360 -18.04 -13.50 3.72
N ASP A 361 -19.00 -14.38 3.47
CA ASP A 361 -19.58 -14.61 2.14
C ASP A 361 -20.94 -13.91 2.06
N ARG A 362 -21.03 -12.88 1.23
CA ARG A 362 -22.22 -12.03 1.09
C ARG A 362 -23.34 -12.67 0.27
N ARG A 363 -23.14 -13.84 -0.34
CA ARG A 363 -24.23 -14.62 -0.96
C ARG A 363 -25.20 -15.23 0.05
N PHE A 364 -24.78 -15.41 1.31
CA PHE A 364 -25.62 -16.03 2.35
C PHE A 364 -26.66 -15.04 2.92
N LYS A 365 -27.57 -14.56 2.06
CA LYS A 365 -28.88 -14.08 2.48
C LYS A 365 -29.88 -15.23 2.34
N LEU A 366 -30.55 -15.56 3.46
CA LEU A 366 -31.67 -16.51 3.68
C LEU A 366 -31.35 -18.02 3.85
N ILE A 367 -31.31 -18.47 5.12
CA ILE A 367 -32.28 -19.47 5.62
C ILE A 367 -32.72 -19.04 7.02
N SER A 368 -33.83 -18.28 7.09
CA SER A 368 -34.62 -18.25 8.31
C SER A 368 -35.32 -19.60 8.45
N SER A 369 -34.70 -20.52 9.20
CA SER A 369 -35.44 -21.53 9.94
C SER A 369 -34.97 -21.47 11.38
N SER A 370 -35.89 -21.02 12.23
CA SER A 370 -35.85 -21.03 13.69
C SER A 370 -34.84 -22.01 14.31
N HIS A 371 -33.96 -21.47 15.16
CA HIS A 371 -32.96 -22.14 16.01
C HIS A 371 -31.64 -22.52 15.32
N GLY A 372 -30.67 -21.60 15.35
CA GLY A 372 -29.26 -21.90 15.09
C GLY A 372 -28.44 -20.62 15.01
N GLN A 373 -27.47 -20.46 15.91
CA GLN A 373 -26.44 -19.43 15.81
C GLN A 373 -25.54 -19.70 14.59
N ASP A 374 -24.98 -18.61 14.06
CA ASP A 374 -23.82 -18.53 13.16
C ASP A 374 -23.94 -19.20 11.77
N GLN A 375 -24.32 -18.43 10.75
CA GLN A 375 -24.36 -18.89 9.35
C GLN A 375 -23.81 -17.90 8.31
N LEU A 376 -22.92 -16.98 8.70
CA LEU A 376 -22.29 -16.02 7.77
C LEU A 376 -20.76 -15.95 7.86
N GLN A 377 -20.16 -16.60 8.85
CA GLN A 377 -18.74 -16.47 9.14
C GLN A 377 -18.00 -17.71 8.64
N LEU A 378 -17.23 -17.56 7.57
CA LEU A 378 -16.07 -18.43 7.33
C LEU A 378 -14.94 -17.84 8.17
N SER A 379 -15.01 -18.02 9.50
CA SER A 379 -13.95 -17.56 10.39
C SER A 379 -12.72 -18.44 10.18
N TYR A 380 -11.85 -18.04 9.26
CA TYR A 380 -10.44 -18.44 9.36
C TYR A 380 -9.74 -17.45 10.27
N VAL A 381 -9.47 -17.88 11.50
CA VAL A 381 -8.58 -17.17 12.41
C VAL A 381 -7.16 -17.38 11.89
N LEU A 382 -6.65 -16.43 11.11
CA LEU A 382 -5.21 -16.34 10.90
C LEU A 382 -4.62 -15.63 12.11
N THR A 383 -4.32 -16.38 13.18
CA THR A 383 -3.46 -15.83 14.23
C THR A 383 -2.08 -15.67 13.61
N GLY A 384 -1.71 -14.44 13.27
CA GLY A 384 -0.29 -14.13 13.10
C GLY A 384 0.40 -14.60 14.38
N ASN A 385 1.46 -15.42 14.25
CA ASN A 385 2.24 -15.82 15.41
C ASN A 385 2.60 -14.56 16.18
N ILE A 386 2.03 -14.41 17.36
CA ILE A 386 2.53 -13.47 18.34
C ILE A 386 3.95 -13.99 18.58
N ASN A 387 4.95 -13.22 18.16
CA ASN A 387 6.27 -13.31 18.76
C ASN A 387 6.08 -12.94 20.24
N THR A 388 5.61 -13.90 21.04
CA THR A 388 5.58 -13.79 22.48
C THR A 388 7.00 -14.05 22.94
N PRO A 389 7.67 -13.10 23.60
CA PRO A 389 8.91 -13.39 24.29
C PRO A 389 8.59 -14.18 25.57
N GLY A 390 8.43 -15.49 25.40
CA GLY A 390 8.65 -16.49 26.43
C GLY A 390 7.40 -17.18 26.99
N SER A 391 7.43 -18.51 26.86
CA SER A 391 7.06 -19.45 27.90
C SER A 391 8.22 -20.41 28.10
#